data_AF-A0A6M6JF42-F1
#
_entry.id   AF-A0A6M6JF42-F1
#
_cell.length_a   1.000
_cell.length_b   1.000
_cell.length_c   1.000
_cell.angle_alpha   90.00
_cell.angle_beta   90.00
_cell.angle_gamma   90.00
#
_symmetry.space_group_name_H-M   'P 1'
#
loop_
_entity.id
_entity.type
_entity.pdbx_description
1 polymer ?
#
loop_
_entity_poly.entity_id
_entity_poly.type
_entity_poly.pdbx_seq_one_letter_code
_entity_poly.pdbx_strand_id
1 'polypeptide(L)' 'MRLVAPGRRGFWWVKWVVAVEVVDEPWWWQPPFPLQ' A
#
# COMPACT_ATOMS: atom_id res chain seq x y z
N MET A 1 5.72 4.59 -13.09
CA MET A 1 6.17 4.83 -11.70
C MET A 1 5.84 3.59 -10.86
N ARG A 2 6.68 3.21 -9.88
CA ARG A 2 6.46 2.03 -9.02
C ARG A 2 6.75 2.37 -7.56
N LEU A 3 5.98 1.79 -6.64
CA LEU A 3 6.30 1.82 -5.21
C LEU A 3 7.10 0.56 -4.87
N VAL A 4 8.23 0.75 -4.18
CA VAL A 4 9.04 -0.36 -3.64
C VAL A 4 9.17 -0.13 -2.14
N ALA A 5 8.74 -1.11 -1.35
CA ALA A 5 8.86 -1.10 0.10
C ALA A 5 9.81 -2.23 0.53
N PRO A 6 11.11 -1.95 0.72
CA PRO A 6 12.09 -2.93 1.17
C PRO A 6 11.67 -3.58 2.49
N GLY A 7 11.88 -4.90 2.62
CA GLY A 7 11.52 -5.65 3.84
C GLY A 7 10.02 -5.94 4.00
N ARG A 8 9.15 -5.49 3.09
CA ARG A 8 7.70 -5.81 3.10
C ARG A 8 7.34 -6.80 1.98
N ARG A 9 6.39 -7.71 2.27
CA ARG A 9 5.91 -8.75 1.33
C ARG A 9 5.30 -8.10 0.07
N GLY A 10 5.41 -8.78 -1.07
CA GLY A 10 5.20 -8.22 -2.42
C GLY A 10 3.86 -7.52 -2.73
N PHE A 11 2.83 -7.67 -1.89
CA PHE A 11 1.59 -6.89 -2.02
C PHE A 11 1.84 -5.38 -1.92
N TRP A 12 2.81 -4.95 -1.09
CA TRP A 12 3.18 -3.54 -0.92
C TRP A 12 3.89 -2.95 -2.13
N TRP A 13 4.15 -3.74 -3.17
CA TRP A 13 4.86 -3.32 -4.37
C TRP A 13 3.86 -2.99 -5.45
N VAL A 14 3.23 -1.82 -5.32
CA VAL A 14 2.23 -1.37 -6.28
C VAL A 14 2.92 -0.86 -7.54
N LYS A 15 2.60 -1.51 -8.66
CA LYS A 15 2.89 -0.99 -9.99
C LYS A 15 1.73 -0.08 -10.40
N TRP A 16 2.02 0.94 -11.20
CA TRP A 16 1.00 1.87 -11.70
C TRP A 16 0.33 2.69 -10.59
N VAL A 17 1.13 3.25 -9.69
CA VAL A 17 0.64 4.17 -8.66
C VAL A 17 0.01 5.39 -9.32
N VAL A 18 -1.25 5.67 -8.99
CA VAL A 18 -2.00 6.84 -9.45
C VAL A 18 -2.20 7.91 -8.37
N ALA A 19 -2.14 7.52 -7.10
CA ALA A 19 -2.27 8.40 -5.94
C ALA A 19 -1.53 7.82 -4.71
N VAL A 20 -1.14 8.70 -3.79
CA VAL A 20 -0.61 8.36 -2.46
C VAL A 20 -1.24 9.32 -1.46
N GLU A 21 -1.86 8.77 -0.42
CA GLU A 21 -2.50 9.54 0.66
C GLU A 21 -1.90 9.12 2.00
N VAL A 22 -1.73 10.08 2.89
CA VAL A 22 -1.34 9.82 4.28
C VAL A 22 -2.62 9.82 5.10
N VAL A 23 -2.81 8.75 5.87
CA VAL A 23 -3.97 8.56 6.75
C VAL A 23 -3.47 8.33 8.18
N ASP A 24 -4.28 8.66 9.17
CA ASP A 24 -3.90 8.57 10.58
C ASP A 24 -4.02 7.14 11.14
N GLU A 25 -4.65 6.23 10.40
CA GLU A 25 -4.79 4.83 10.80
C GLU A 25 -3.50 4.04 10.61
N PRO A 26 -3.15 3.15 11.56
CA PRO A 26 -1.99 2.31 11.41
C PRO A 26 -2.17 1.27 10.30
N TRP A 27 -1.08 0.95 9.60
CA TRP A 27 -1.09 0.04 8.45
C TRP A 27 -1.62 -1.37 8.75
N TRP A 28 -1.53 -1.85 10.00
CA TRP A 28 -2.03 -3.18 10.37
C TRP A 28 -3.55 -3.25 10.53
N TRP A 29 -4.22 -2.10 10.55
CA TRP A 29 -5.68 -2.01 10.52
C TRP A 29 -6.23 -1.84 9.09
N GLN A 30 -5.34 -1.58 8.12
CA GLN A 30 -5.76 -1.48 6.73
C GLN A 30 -6.04 -2.89 6.17
N PRO A 31 -7.14 -3.07 5.43
CA PRO A 31 -7.45 -4.35 4.83
C PRO A 31 -6.35 -4.68 3.79
N PRO A 32 -5.94 -5.96 3.68
CA PRO A 32 -4.89 -6.35 2.74
C PRO A 32 -5.33 -6.21 1.27
N PHE A 33 -6.61 -5.94 1.01
CA PHE A 33 -7.16 -5.61 -0.29
C PHE A 33 -8.26 -4.55 -0.12
N PRO A 34 -8.54 -3.74 -1.14
CA PRO A 34 -9.69 -2.84 -1.12
C PRO A 34 -10.97 -3.62 -0.82
N LEU A 35 -11.78 -3.11 0.09
CA LEU A 35 -13.13 -3.62 0.33
C LEU A 35 -14.00 -3.06 -0.80
N GLN A 36 -14.56 -3.95 -1.63
CA GLN A 36 -15.36 -3.60 -2.79
C GLN A 36 -16.74 -3.05 -2.40
#